data_AF-A0ABD3S8H3-F1
#
_entry.id   AF-A0ABD3S8H3-F1
#
_cell.length_a   1.000
_cell.length_b   1.000
_cell.length_c   1.000
_cell.angle_alpha   90.00
_cell.angle_beta   90.00
_cell.angle_gamma   90.00
#
_symmetry.space_group_name_H-M   'P 1'
#
loop_
_entity.id
_entity.type
_entity.pdbx_description
1 polymer ?
#
loop_
_entity_poly.entity_id
_entity_poly.type
_entity_poly.pdbx_seq_one_letter_code
_entity_poly.pdbx_strand_id
1 'polypeptide(L)'
;MGNNVAIIKSNKDTRYGLDSIVTHDGVKLPCLPLANLLSFKENIGAEAYDKLEVIGIDEAQFFEDLYDFCSKAADQDGKTVIVAGLDGDYLRRSFGAVLDIIPIADTVTKLTARCEVCGEHALFTLRKTDETKAELIAGAEVYMPVCRKHYISGQMVKDATKAVLESQNMECSSTVDSVVLNTAVCNEIFPCRIRQISPSILYHENDRRDD
;
A
#
# COMPACT_ATOMS: atom_id res chain seq x y z
N MET A 1 -12.81 -0.42 -27.51
CA MET A 1 -13.80 -0.29 -26.41
C MET A 1 -12.98 -0.04 -25.16
N GLY A 2 -12.97 1.19 -24.67
CA GLY A 2 -12.21 1.54 -23.47
C GLY A 2 -13.08 1.30 -22.26
N ASN A 3 -12.65 0.44 -21.35
CA ASN A 3 -13.37 0.19 -20.10
C ASN A 3 -13.48 1.51 -19.33
N ASN A 4 -14.63 1.75 -18.69
CA ASN A 4 -14.78 2.92 -17.81
C ASN A 4 -14.07 2.61 -16.49
N VAL A 5 -12.93 3.26 -16.28
CA VAL A 5 -12.05 3.02 -15.13
C VAL A 5 -12.04 4.25 -14.21
N ALA A 6 -12.18 4.00 -12.92
CA ALA A 6 -11.85 4.98 -11.88
C ALA A 6 -10.63 4.52 -11.10
N ILE A 7 -9.79 5.47 -10.69
CA ILE A 7 -8.66 5.21 -9.80
C ILE A 7 -8.81 6.08 -8.56
N ILE A 8 -8.70 5.48 -7.40
CA ILE A 8 -8.84 6.10 -6.08
C ILE A 8 -7.49 6.04 -5.38
N LYS A 9 -7.13 7.11 -4.67
CA LYS A 9 -5.99 7.11 -3.73
C LYS A 9 -6.44 7.66 -2.38
N SER A 10 -5.75 7.25 -1.32
CA SER A 10 -5.97 7.86 -0.01
C SER A 10 -5.49 9.32 -0.02
N ASN A 11 -6.28 10.23 0.54
CA ASN A 11 -5.89 11.61 0.77
C ASN A 11 -4.78 11.76 1.82
N LYS A 12 -4.51 10.69 2.61
CA LYS A 12 -3.36 10.62 3.52
C LYS A 12 -2.04 10.58 2.75
N ASP A 13 -2.02 10.06 1.51
CA ASP A 13 -0.82 10.05 0.69
C ASP A 13 -0.69 11.34 -0.15
N THR A 14 0.19 12.23 0.29
CA THR A 14 0.48 13.51 -0.35
C THR A 14 1.82 13.55 -1.11
N ARG A 15 2.57 12.43 -1.18
CA ARG A 15 3.97 12.40 -1.68
C ARG A 15 4.13 12.91 -3.11
N TYR A 16 3.14 12.70 -3.97
CA TYR A 16 3.19 13.06 -5.39
C TYR A 16 2.02 13.96 -5.86
N GLY A 17 1.36 14.65 -4.92
CA GLY A 17 0.18 15.47 -5.17
C GLY A 17 -1.14 14.71 -5.02
N LEU A 18 -2.25 15.41 -4.79
CA LEU A 18 -3.54 14.81 -4.43
C LEU A 18 -4.29 14.18 -5.62
N ASP A 19 -4.12 14.72 -6.82
CA ASP A 19 -5.00 14.40 -7.98
C ASP A 19 -4.37 13.43 -8.99
N SER A 20 -3.18 12.91 -8.68
CA SER A 20 -2.51 11.93 -9.53
C SER A 20 -1.79 10.86 -8.74
N ILE A 21 -1.85 9.63 -9.26
CA ILE A 21 -0.92 8.58 -8.89
C ILE A 21 0.28 8.68 -9.83
N VAL A 22 1.46 8.67 -9.25
CA VAL A 22 2.72 8.64 -9.99
C VAL A 22 3.31 7.26 -9.80
N THR A 23 3.35 6.50 -10.89
CA THR A 23 4.07 5.22 -10.89
C THR A 23 5.58 5.46 -10.87
N HIS A 24 6.34 4.45 -10.44
CA HIS A 24 7.80 4.47 -10.46
C HIS A 24 8.38 4.90 -11.83
N ASP A 25 7.76 4.45 -12.93
CA ASP A 25 8.21 4.75 -14.30
C ASP A 25 7.88 6.19 -14.75
N GLY A 26 7.43 7.04 -13.82
CA GLY A 26 7.09 8.43 -14.05
C GLY A 26 5.73 8.66 -14.72
N VAL A 27 4.96 7.59 -14.97
CA VAL A 27 3.61 7.71 -15.56
C VAL A 27 2.66 8.27 -14.52
N LYS A 28 2.00 9.37 -14.87
CA LYS A 28 0.94 9.99 -14.07
C LYS A 28 -0.43 9.53 -14.54
N LEU A 29 -1.24 9.04 -13.62
CA LEU A 29 -2.63 8.66 -13.87
C LEU A 29 -3.55 9.55 -13.03
N PRO A 30 -4.62 10.12 -13.60
CA PRO A 30 -5.60 10.89 -12.83
C PRO A 30 -6.29 9.97 -11.83
N CYS A 31 -6.50 10.46 -10.61
CA CYS A 31 -7.16 9.71 -9.55
C CYS A 31 -8.01 10.62 -8.67
N LEU A 32 -8.94 10.02 -7.94
CA LEU A 32 -9.80 10.68 -6.96
C LEU A 32 -9.21 10.49 -5.56
N PRO A 33 -8.75 11.56 -4.89
CA PRO A 33 -8.31 11.49 -3.50
C PRO A 33 -9.52 11.36 -2.57
N LEU A 34 -9.56 10.31 -1.76
CA LEU A 34 -10.63 10.06 -0.78
C LEU A 34 -10.08 9.79 0.61
N ALA A 35 -10.86 10.15 1.63
CA ALA A 35 -10.61 9.73 3.01
C ALA A 35 -11.13 8.31 3.26
N ASN A 36 -12.35 8.02 2.77
CA ASN A 36 -13.08 6.76 2.97
C ASN A 36 -13.65 6.27 1.64
N LEU A 37 -13.49 4.98 1.34
CA LEU A 37 -13.93 4.37 0.10
C LEU A 37 -15.45 4.31 -0.05
N LEU A 38 -16.19 4.11 1.05
CA LEU A 38 -17.65 4.01 1.02
C LEU A 38 -18.32 5.32 0.56
N SER A 39 -17.63 6.46 0.67
CA SER A 39 -18.09 7.75 0.15
C SER A 39 -17.94 7.87 -1.37
N PHE A 40 -17.20 6.99 -2.04
CA PHE A 40 -16.84 7.10 -3.45
C PHE A 40 -18.06 7.26 -4.36
N LYS A 41 -19.08 6.40 -4.19
CA LYS A 41 -20.31 6.41 -5.01
C LYS A 41 -21.06 7.75 -4.91
N GLU A 42 -21.09 8.35 -3.73
CA GLU A 42 -21.72 9.66 -3.51
C GLU A 42 -20.90 10.78 -4.15
N ASN A 43 -19.57 10.73 -4.04
CA ASN A 43 -18.67 11.75 -4.59
C ASN A 43 -18.75 11.86 -6.12
N ILE A 44 -18.87 10.74 -6.84
CA ILE A 44 -18.94 10.76 -8.31
C ILE A 44 -20.39 10.76 -8.84
N GLY A 45 -21.37 10.50 -7.98
CA GLY A 45 -22.77 10.35 -8.34
C GLY A 45 -23.11 8.93 -8.83
N ALA A 46 -24.33 8.48 -8.50
CA ALA A 46 -24.78 7.12 -8.79
C ALA A 46 -24.70 6.77 -10.29
N GLU A 47 -25.15 7.66 -11.18
CA GLU A 47 -25.11 7.41 -12.63
C GLU A 47 -23.69 7.24 -13.18
N ALA A 48 -22.71 7.99 -12.63
CA ALA A 48 -21.32 7.86 -13.05
C ALA A 48 -20.72 6.56 -12.50
N TYR A 49 -21.01 6.24 -11.23
CA TYR A 49 -20.58 4.99 -10.60
C TYR A 49 -21.10 3.76 -11.34
N ASP A 50 -22.37 3.75 -11.73
CA ASP A 50 -23.00 2.61 -12.39
C ASP A 50 -22.36 2.32 -13.76
N LYS A 51 -21.83 3.34 -14.44
CA LYS A 51 -21.08 3.21 -15.70
C LYS A 51 -19.67 2.65 -15.54
N LEU A 52 -19.09 2.67 -14.34
CA LEU A 52 -17.75 2.13 -14.09
C LEU A 52 -17.75 0.60 -14.22
N GLU A 53 -16.71 0.06 -14.83
CA GLU A 53 -16.48 -1.38 -14.94
C GLU A 53 -15.33 -1.81 -14.03
N VAL A 54 -14.33 -0.93 -13.87
CA VAL A 54 -13.12 -1.22 -13.11
C VAL A 54 -12.84 -0.09 -12.12
N ILE A 55 -12.56 -0.46 -10.87
CA ILE A 55 -12.17 0.46 -9.79
C ILE A 55 -10.78 0.05 -9.32
N GLY A 56 -9.79 0.93 -9.54
CA GLY A 56 -8.45 0.82 -8.99
C GLY A 56 -8.36 1.56 -7.65
N ILE A 57 -7.80 0.93 -6.63
CA ILE A 57 -7.52 1.51 -5.32
C ILE A 57 -6.01 1.46 -5.12
N ASP A 58 -5.37 2.59 -4.89
CA ASP A 58 -3.94 2.67 -4.59
C ASP A 58 -3.73 3.07 -3.12
N GLU A 59 -2.60 2.63 -2.57
CA GLU A 59 -2.23 2.80 -1.16
C GLU A 59 -3.33 2.33 -0.18
N ALA A 60 -3.90 1.16 -0.49
CA ALA A 60 -5.09 0.62 0.14
C ALA A 60 -4.96 0.39 1.66
N GLN A 61 -3.74 0.26 2.18
CA GLN A 61 -3.49 0.12 3.62
C GLN A 61 -3.97 1.32 4.45
N PHE A 62 -4.25 2.46 3.82
CA PHE A 62 -4.76 3.65 4.49
C PHE A 62 -6.28 3.72 4.61
N PHE A 63 -7.02 2.80 3.97
CA PHE A 63 -8.48 2.73 4.03
C PHE A 63 -8.94 1.68 5.04
N GLU A 64 -9.61 2.14 6.09
CA GLU A 64 -10.19 1.27 7.13
C GLU A 64 -11.43 0.53 6.63
N ASP A 65 -12.15 1.11 5.66
CA ASP A 65 -13.37 0.58 5.05
C ASP A 65 -13.11 -0.25 3.78
N LEU A 66 -11.85 -0.70 3.59
CA LEU A 66 -11.43 -1.46 2.40
C LEU A 66 -12.22 -2.75 2.20
N TYR A 67 -12.41 -3.53 3.27
CA TYR A 67 -13.14 -4.79 3.20
C TYR A 67 -14.59 -4.59 2.75
N ASP A 68 -15.31 -3.71 3.44
CA ASP A 68 -16.72 -3.43 3.16
C ASP A 68 -16.91 -2.86 1.76
N PHE A 69 -16.00 -1.98 1.32
CA PHE A 69 -16.02 -1.47 -0.04
C PHE A 69 -15.78 -2.55 -1.08
N CYS A 70 -14.76 -3.40 -0.90
CA CYS A 70 -14.43 -4.45 -1.87
C CYS A 70 -15.57 -5.47 -2.00
N SER A 71 -16.11 -5.96 -0.88
CA SER A 71 -17.24 -6.89 -0.92
C SER A 71 -18.48 -6.26 -1.57
N LYS A 72 -18.81 -5.01 -1.25
CA LYS A 72 -19.94 -4.33 -1.89
C LYS A 72 -19.72 -4.14 -3.40
N ALA A 73 -18.58 -3.56 -3.78
CA ALA A 73 -18.30 -3.24 -5.17
C ALA A 73 -18.19 -4.49 -6.06
N ALA A 74 -17.53 -5.56 -5.57
CA ALA A 74 -17.36 -6.79 -6.33
C ALA A 74 -18.61 -7.69 -6.28
N ASP A 75 -19.11 -8.00 -5.09
CA ASP A 75 -20.15 -9.02 -4.91
C ASP A 75 -21.55 -8.51 -5.25
N GLN A 76 -21.84 -7.24 -4.92
CA GLN A 76 -23.18 -6.65 -5.06
C GLN A 76 -23.31 -5.80 -6.32
N ASP A 77 -22.32 -4.96 -6.60
CA ASP A 77 -22.36 -4.01 -7.73
C ASP A 77 -21.74 -4.58 -9.02
N GLY A 78 -21.13 -5.77 -8.97
CA GLY A 78 -20.55 -6.45 -10.14
C GLY A 78 -19.34 -5.75 -10.76
N LYS A 79 -18.60 -4.95 -9.98
CA LYS A 79 -17.43 -4.20 -10.44
C LYS A 79 -16.17 -5.06 -10.36
N THR A 80 -15.23 -4.87 -11.28
CA THR A 80 -13.88 -5.40 -11.12
C THR A 80 -13.09 -4.46 -10.21
N VAL A 81 -12.57 -4.98 -9.09
CA VAL A 81 -11.78 -4.18 -8.13
C VAL A 81 -10.31 -4.60 -8.19
N ILE A 82 -9.41 -3.62 -8.34
CA ILE A 82 -7.96 -3.81 -8.35
C ILE A 82 -7.38 -3.03 -7.18
N VAL A 83 -6.67 -3.69 -6.27
CA VAL A 83 -6.22 -3.09 -5.01
C VAL A 83 -4.69 -3.10 -4.95
N ALA A 84 -4.03 -1.96 -4.82
CA ALA A 84 -2.60 -1.88 -4.55
C ALA A 84 -2.40 -1.30 -3.15
N GLY A 85 -1.50 -1.91 -2.38
CA GLY A 85 -1.25 -1.50 -1.00
C GLY A 85 -0.19 -2.37 -0.34
N LEU A 86 0.38 -1.88 0.75
CA LEU A 86 1.36 -2.60 1.53
C LEU A 86 0.69 -3.69 2.38
N ASP A 87 1.20 -4.91 2.31
CA ASP A 87 0.70 -6.04 3.11
C ASP A 87 1.24 -6.01 4.55
N GLY A 88 2.36 -5.32 4.77
CA GLY A 88 2.89 -5.08 6.11
C GLY A 88 3.61 -3.75 6.29
N ASP A 89 3.64 -3.29 7.53
CA ASP A 89 4.36 -2.09 7.96
C ASP A 89 5.87 -2.33 8.06
N TYR A 90 6.63 -1.29 8.45
CA TYR A 90 8.08 -1.38 8.62
C TYR A 90 8.52 -2.36 9.73
N LEU A 91 7.58 -2.82 10.56
CA LEU A 91 7.77 -3.83 11.61
C LEU A 91 7.30 -5.23 11.17
N ARG A 92 6.88 -5.39 9.90
CA ARG A 92 6.28 -6.61 9.33
C ARG A 92 4.97 -7.04 9.98
N ARG A 93 4.25 -6.11 10.61
CA ARG A 93 2.89 -6.34 11.09
C ARG A 93 1.92 -6.02 9.96
N SER A 94 0.70 -6.57 10.02
CA SER A 94 -0.36 -6.23 9.06
C SER A 94 -0.56 -4.73 8.96
N PHE A 95 -0.71 -4.21 7.74
CA PHE A 95 -0.94 -2.78 7.51
C PHE A 95 -2.37 -2.56 7.01
N GLY A 96 -3.19 -1.96 7.87
CA GLY A 96 -4.59 -1.69 7.58
C GLY A 96 -5.37 -2.98 7.31
N ALA A 97 -6.39 -2.87 6.46
CA ALA A 97 -7.28 -3.97 6.11
C ALA A 97 -6.85 -4.75 4.84
N VAL A 98 -5.61 -4.56 4.35
CA VAL A 98 -5.12 -5.19 3.11
C VAL A 98 -5.13 -6.71 3.19
N LEU A 99 -4.83 -7.29 4.36
CA LEU A 99 -4.87 -8.74 4.54
C LEU A 99 -6.29 -9.28 4.68
N ASP A 100 -7.24 -8.44 5.11
CA ASP A 100 -8.62 -8.85 5.37
C ASP A 100 -9.39 -9.13 4.07
N ILE A 101 -8.97 -8.53 2.96
CA ILE A 101 -9.56 -8.78 1.63
C ILE A 101 -8.99 -10.02 0.93
N ILE A 102 -7.93 -10.64 1.43
CA ILE A 102 -7.33 -11.84 0.81
C ILE A 102 -8.33 -12.99 0.66
N PRO A 103 -9.17 -13.33 1.67
CA PRO A 103 -10.14 -14.43 1.56
C PRO A 103 -11.23 -14.22 0.50
N ILE A 104 -11.52 -12.96 0.14
CA ILE A 104 -12.55 -12.61 -0.85
C ILE A 104 -11.94 -12.25 -2.21
N ALA A 105 -10.61 -12.29 -2.35
CA ALA A 105 -9.93 -11.93 -3.58
C ALA A 105 -9.79 -13.14 -4.52
N ASP A 106 -10.17 -12.98 -5.78
CA ASP A 106 -9.98 -14.01 -6.80
C ASP A 106 -8.50 -14.23 -7.15
N THR A 107 -7.68 -13.19 -7.03
CA THR A 107 -6.24 -13.27 -7.29
C THR A 107 -5.45 -12.38 -6.33
N VAL A 108 -4.35 -12.92 -5.82
CA VAL A 108 -3.41 -12.18 -4.97
C VAL A 108 -2.01 -12.33 -5.54
N THR A 109 -1.34 -11.21 -5.76
CA THR A 109 0.06 -11.17 -6.21
C THR A 109 0.87 -10.41 -5.19
N LYS A 110 1.93 -11.03 -4.66
CA LYS A 110 2.91 -10.35 -3.82
C LYS A 110 4.11 -9.94 -4.68
N LEU A 111 4.28 -8.64 -4.88
CA LEU A 111 5.42 -8.11 -5.62
C LEU A 111 6.68 -8.10 -4.76
N THR A 112 7.83 -8.08 -5.43
CA THR A 112 9.15 -7.97 -4.82
C THR A 112 9.89 -6.79 -5.42
N ALA A 113 10.64 -6.06 -4.60
CA ALA A 113 11.56 -5.01 -5.05
C ALA A 113 12.98 -5.56 -5.17
N ARG A 114 13.97 -4.70 -5.47
CA ARG A 114 15.40 -5.02 -5.33
C ARG A 114 15.90 -4.53 -3.97
N CYS A 115 16.69 -5.36 -3.30
CA CYS A 115 17.28 -5.01 -2.02
C CYS A 115 18.36 -3.95 -2.22
N GLU A 116 18.22 -2.79 -1.57
CA GLU A 116 19.20 -1.70 -1.68
C GLU A 116 20.61 -2.10 -1.18
N VAL A 117 20.72 -3.14 -0.33
CA VAL A 117 22.00 -3.57 0.24
C VAL A 117 22.72 -4.60 -0.66
N CYS A 118 21.99 -5.52 -1.29
CA CYS A 118 22.61 -6.64 -2.00
C CYS A 118 22.03 -6.96 -3.39
N GLY A 119 21.05 -6.20 -3.88
CA GLY A 119 20.47 -6.37 -5.22
C GLY A 119 19.48 -7.54 -5.38
N GLU A 120 19.49 -8.51 -4.45
CA GLU A 120 18.54 -9.64 -4.40
C GLU A 120 17.08 -9.20 -4.17
N HIS A 121 16.13 -10.12 -4.31
CA HIS A 121 14.72 -9.83 -4.06
C HIS A 121 14.47 -9.29 -2.65
N ALA A 122 13.85 -8.12 -2.59
CA ALA A 122 13.40 -7.46 -1.37
C ALA A 122 11.91 -7.70 -1.15
N LEU A 123 11.60 -8.12 0.08
CA LEU A 123 10.24 -8.47 0.51
C LEU A 123 9.75 -7.59 1.65
N PHE A 124 10.62 -6.73 2.19
CA PHE A 124 10.37 -5.96 3.40
C PHE A 124 10.81 -4.53 3.23
N THR A 125 10.12 -3.64 3.91
CA THR A 125 10.48 -2.24 4.04
C THR A 125 11.19 -2.06 5.37
N LEU A 126 12.45 -1.64 5.34
CA LEU A 126 13.19 -1.25 6.54
C LEU A 126 13.12 0.27 6.66
N ARG A 127 12.71 0.78 7.83
CA ARG A 127 12.80 2.21 8.13
C ARG A 127 14.26 2.55 8.42
N LYS A 128 14.78 3.65 7.89
CA LYS A 128 16.14 4.16 8.12
C LYS A 128 16.24 5.04 9.37
N THR A 129 15.16 5.70 9.74
CA THR A 129 15.11 6.64 10.86
C THR A 129 14.61 6.01 12.18
N ASP A 130 14.70 6.75 13.29
CA ASP A 130 14.29 6.32 14.63
C ASP A 130 12.84 6.70 14.99
N GLU A 131 12.12 7.41 14.12
CA GLU A 131 10.69 7.67 14.35
C GLU A 131 9.93 6.36 14.48
N THR A 132 9.00 6.30 15.44
CA THR A 132 8.27 5.07 15.80
C THR A 132 6.85 5.02 15.24
N LYS A 133 6.30 6.14 14.75
CA LYS A 133 4.94 6.21 14.19
C LYS A 133 4.73 5.16 13.10
N ALA A 134 3.70 4.32 13.22
CA ALA A 134 3.41 3.29 12.23
C ALA A 134 3.15 3.90 10.84
N GLU A 135 2.30 4.93 10.80
CA GLU A 135 2.02 5.73 9.62
C GLU A 135 2.95 6.94 9.57
N LEU A 136 3.96 6.87 8.72
CA LEU A 136 4.78 8.01 8.34
C LEU A 136 4.83 8.04 6.83
N ILE A 137 4.15 9.04 6.26
CA ILE A 137 4.11 9.30 4.82
C ILE A 137 5.44 9.89 4.41
N ALA A 138 6.31 9.02 3.94
CA ALA A 138 7.67 9.36 3.55
C ALA A 138 8.12 8.39 2.46
N GLY A 139 9.14 8.81 1.71
CA GLY A 139 9.69 8.06 0.60
C GLY A 139 10.99 7.35 0.92
N ALA A 140 11.83 7.28 -0.11
CA ALA A 140 13.14 6.63 -0.06
C ALA A 140 14.10 7.30 0.94
N GLU A 141 13.81 8.51 1.42
CA GLU A 141 14.57 9.17 2.48
C GLU A 141 14.36 8.52 3.85
N VAL A 142 13.20 7.92 4.10
CA VAL A 142 12.86 7.26 5.37
C VAL A 142 12.87 5.74 5.25
N TYR A 143 12.59 5.18 4.08
CA TYR A 143 12.42 3.74 3.92
C TYR A 143 13.34 3.15 2.84
N MET A 144 13.67 1.87 2.99
CA MET A 144 14.44 1.11 2.00
C MET A 144 13.89 -0.31 1.84
N PRO A 145 13.73 -0.82 0.60
CA PRO A 145 13.43 -2.21 0.36
C PRO A 145 14.64 -3.10 0.68
N VAL A 146 14.42 -4.15 1.48
CA VAL A 146 15.46 -5.09 1.89
C VAL A 146 15.03 -6.55 1.80
N CYS A 147 16.01 -7.43 1.59
CA CYS A 147 15.82 -8.87 1.72
C CYS A 147 15.71 -9.28 3.20
N ARG A 148 15.32 -10.52 3.46
CA ARG A 148 15.10 -11.03 4.83
C ARG A 148 16.32 -10.86 5.72
N LYS A 149 17.51 -11.20 5.19
CA LYS A 149 18.79 -11.12 5.90
C LYS A 149 19.07 -9.69 6.35
N HIS A 150 18.99 -8.73 5.40
CA HIS A 150 19.32 -7.34 5.68
C HIS A 150 18.30 -6.63 6.57
N TYR A 151 17.04 -7.04 6.54
CA TYR A 151 16.08 -6.57 7.53
C TYR A 151 16.46 -7.03 8.95
N ILE A 152 16.77 -8.33 9.14
CA ILE A 152 17.11 -8.87 10.47
C ILE A 152 18.38 -8.19 10.99
N SER A 153 19.43 -8.10 10.17
CA SER A 153 20.66 -7.42 10.58
C SER A 153 20.44 -5.93 10.83
N GLY A 154 19.64 -5.25 10.00
CA GLY A 154 19.29 -3.85 10.18
C GLY A 154 18.54 -3.60 11.49
N GLN A 155 17.60 -4.47 11.84
CA GLN A 155 16.87 -4.38 13.11
C GLN A 155 17.79 -4.61 14.31
N MET A 156 18.69 -5.58 14.25
CA MET A 156 19.67 -5.81 15.33
C MET A 156 20.57 -4.59 15.57
N VAL A 157 21.01 -3.94 14.50
CA VAL A 157 21.82 -2.70 14.60
C VAL A 157 21.01 -1.60 15.28
N LYS A 158 19.74 -1.43 14.93
CA LYS A 158 18.85 -0.45 15.57
C LYS A 158 18.63 -0.72 17.05
N ASP A 159 18.33 -1.98 17.39
CA ASP A 159 18.07 -2.37 18.77
C ASP A 159 19.34 -2.19 19.63
N ALA A 160 20.51 -2.54 19.09
CA ALA A 160 21.79 -2.32 19.75
C ALA A 160 22.10 -0.82 19.93
N THR A 161 21.88 -0.01 18.89
CA THR A 161 22.09 1.44 18.94
C THR A 161 21.18 2.08 19.98
N LYS A 162 19.91 1.68 20.01
CA LYS A 162 18.93 2.14 21.00
C LYS A 162 19.34 1.75 22.42
N ALA A 163 19.77 0.51 22.65
CA ALA A 163 20.24 0.06 23.96
C ALA A 163 21.46 0.86 24.44
N VAL A 164 22.40 1.19 23.54
CA VAL A 164 23.55 2.04 23.86
C VAL A 164 23.09 3.47 24.21
N LEU A 165 22.21 4.08 23.41
CA LEU A 165 21.68 5.42 23.66
C LEU A 165 20.88 5.50 24.98
N GLU A 166 20.12 4.46 25.32
CA GLU A 166 19.40 4.36 26.59
C GLU A 166 20.36 4.23 27.78
N SER A 167 21.44 3.45 27.64
CA SER A 167 22.48 3.35 28.67
C SER A 167 23.26 4.65 28.89
N GLN A 168 23.47 5.44 27.82
CA GLN A 168 24.12 6.76 27.88
C GLN A 168 23.17 7.85 28.38
N ASN A 169 21.86 7.73 28.19
CA ASN A 169 20.88 8.65 28.80
C ASN A 169 20.70 8.45 30.32
N MET A 170 21.22 7.35 30.90
CA MET A 170 21.40 7.22 32.34
C MET A 170 22.72 7.85 32.84
N GLU A 171 23.65 8.20 31.94
CA GLU A 171 24.93 8.82 32.27
C GLU A 171 25.24 9.99 31.30
N CYS A 172 24.84 11.20 31.72
CA CYS A 172 25.31 12.51 31.24
C CYS A 172 24.32 13.34 30.39
N SER A 173 23.78 14.38 31.03
CA SER A 173 23.33 15.60 30.39
C SER A 173 24.56 16.34 29.83
N SER A 174 24.74 16.40 28.51
CA SER A 174 25.04 17.64 27.76
C SER A 174 25.57 17.40 26.33
N THR A 175 25.13 18.32 25.45
CA THR A 175 25.61 18.67 24.09
C THR A 175 25.37 17.69 22.94
N VAL A 176 24.38 18.04 22.12
CA VAL A 176 24.09 17.55 20.77
C VAL A 176 25.07 18.19 19.79
N ASP A 177 25.74 17.38 18.97
CA ASP A 177 26.21 17.80 17.65
C ASP A 177 25.87 16.70 16.63
N SER A 178 25.00 17.08 15.70
CA SER A 178 24.46 16.27 14.61
C SER A 178 25.52 16.06 13.52
N VAL A 179 25.88 14.80 13.25
CA VAL A 179 26.66 14.43 12.07
C VAL A 179 25.71 14.21 10.90
N VAL A 180 25.69 15.17 9.99
CA VAL A 180 25.03 15.11 8.68
C VAL A 180 25.87 14.23 7.76
N LEU A 181 25.34 13.08 7.33
CA LEU A 181 25.85 12.38 6.15
C LEU A 181 25.05 12.83 4.92
N ASN A 182 25.65 13.72 4.14
CA ASN A 182 25.23 14.01 2.76
C ASN A 182 25.90 13.01 1.81
N THR A 183 25.12 12.26 1.03
CA THR A 183 25.35 12.07 -0.42
C THR A 183 24.17 11.38 -1.14
N ALA A 184 23.69 12.05 -2.19
CA ALA A 184 23.19 11.60 -3.50
C ALA A 184 22.14 10.46 -3.64
N VAL A 185 20.91 10.91 -3.99
CA VAL A 185 19.96 10.46 -5.05
C VAL A 185 19.91 8.98 -5.47
N CYS A 186 18.78 8.34 -5.19
CA CYS A 186 17.86 7.76 -6.20
C CYS A 186 16.50 7.40 -5.54
N ASN A 187 15.41 7.83 -6.17
CA ASN A 187 14.02 7.63 -5.73
C ASN A 187 13.55 6.20 -6.00
N GLU A 188 13.26 5.41 -4.97
CA GLU A 188 12.55 4.13 -5.14
C GLU A 188 11.57 3.87 -3.97
N ILE A 189 10.27 4.05 -4.22
CA ILE A 189 9.17 3.59 -3.36
C ILE A 189 8.39 2.54 -4.18
N PHE A 190 8.29 1.31 -3.69
CA PHE A 190 7.54 0.24 -4.38
C PHE A 190 6.45 -0.36 -3.46
N PRO A 191 5.16 -0.17 -3.79
CA PRO A 191 4.07 -0.88 -3.12
C PRO A 191 3.77 -2.24 -3.76
N CYS A 192 3.26 -3.16 -2.94
CA CYS A 192 2.69 -4.45 -3.35
C CYS A 192 1.42 -4.19 -4.20
N ARG A 193 1.29 -4.84 -5.37
CA ARG A 193 0.06 -4.74 -6.20
C ARG A 193 -0.75 -6.03 -6.06
N ILE A 194 -1.93 -5.97 -5.45
CA ILE A 194 -2.92 -7.05 -5.45
C ILE A 194 -3.80 -6.88 -6.70
N ARG A 195 -3.57 -7.72 -7.70
CA ARG A 195 -4.37 -7.69 -8.93
C ARG A 195 -5.54 -8.66 -8.84
N GLN A 196 -6.73 -8.11 -9.07
CA GLN A 196 -7.98 -8.74 -9.51
C GLN A 196 -8.83 -9.44 -8.43
N ILE A 197 -9.91 -8.75 -8.04
CA ILE A 197 -11.17 -9.37 -7.66
C ILE A 197 -12.07 -9.28 -8.91
N SER A 198 -12.33 -10.42 -9.56
CA SER A 198 -13.26 -10.58 -10.67
C SER A 198 -14.49 -11.36 -10.20
N PRO A 199 -15.71 -10.81 -10.32
CA PRO A 199 -16.91 -11.54 -9.93
C PRO A 199 -17.04 -12.82 -10.78
N SER A 200 -16.89 -13.96 -10.14
CA SER A 200 -17.25 -15.26 -10.72
C SER A 200 -18.78 -15.39 -10.77
N ILE A 201 -19.43 -14.70 -11.70
CA ILE A 201 -20.82 -15.01 -12.06
C ILE A 201 -20.78 -16.19 -13.03
N LEU A 202 -21.12 -17.37 -12.52
CA LEU A 202 -21.78 -18.45 -13.29
C LEU A 202 -22.43 -19.45 -12.32
N TYR A 203 -23.55 -19.04 -11.73
CA TYR A 203 -24.61 -19.97 -11.37
C TYR A 203 -25.89 -19.52 -12.04
N HIS A 204 -26.13 -20.07 -13.24
CA HIS A 204 -27.46 -20.17 -13.83
C HIS A 204 -27.63 -21.60 -14.35
N GLU A 205 -27.80 -22.54 -13.44
CA GLU A 205 -28.58 -23.76 -13.73
C GLU A 205 -29.87 -23.65 -12.92
N ASN A 206 -30.92 -23.14 -13.56
CA ASN A 206 -32.29 -23.36 -13.16
C ASN A 206 -33.04 -23.99 -14.34
N ASP A 207 -33.11 -25.31 -14.27
CA ASP A 207 -34.35 -26.10 -14.30
C ASP A 207 -35.29 -25.99 -15.54
N ARG A 208 -35.42 -27.15 -16.22
CA ARG A 208 -36.61 -27.77 -16.86
C ARG A 208 -36.69 -27.88 -18.40
N ARG A 209 -36.71 -29.16 -18.80
CA ARG A 209 -37.66 -29.86 -19.70
C ARG A 209 -37.74 -29.41 -21.17
N ASP A 210 -37.39 -30.30 -22.10
CA ASP A 210 -38.31 -31.24 -22.78
C ASP A 210 -37.52 -32.09 -23.81
N ASP A 211 -38.01 -33.31 -24.03
CA ASP A 211 -37.65 -34.36 -25.02
C ASP A 211 -36.41 -35.26 -24.81
#